data_AF-A0A365ZHP8-F1
#
_entry.id   AF-A0A365ZHP8-F1
#
_cell.length_a   1.000
_cell.length_b   1.000
_cell.length_c   1.000
_cell.angle_alpha   90.00
_cell.angle_beta   90.00
_cell.angle_gamma   90.00
#
_symmetry.space_group_name_H-M   'P 1'
#
loop_
_entity.id
_entity.type
_entity.pdbx_description
1 polymer ?
#
loop_
_entity_poly.entity_id
_entity_poly.type
_entity_poly.pdbx_seq_one_letter_code
_entity_poly.pdbx_strand_id
1 'polypeptide(L)'
;MTELTAADLLGHARRILESAGDLPQATRLAAVLARQSLEDAVHRLLTSFGYDLSRANMRSRLISLQVLMREKDGVPKIAALAWNGLSHLCHHHAYELTPTVGEVRHLMDQVDAVVRSVRPSRLGESW
;
A
#
# COMPACT_ATOMS: atom_id res chain seq x y z
N MET A 1 -9.20 11.82 17.33
CA MET A 1 -8.50 10.63 16.82
C MET A 1 -7.61 11.09 15.69
N THR A 2 -6.29 11.05 15.88
CA THR A 2 -5.33 11.38 14.81
C THR A 2 -5.50 10.35 13.69
N GLU A 3 -5.73 10.81 12.47
CA GLU A 3 -5.82 9.92 11.30
C GLU A 3 -4.43 9.30 11.05
N LEU A 4 -4.33 7.96 11.05
CA LEU A 4 -3.07 7.27 10.78
C LEU A 4 -2.68 7.48 9.32
N THR A 5 -1.45 7.92 9.06
CA THR A 5 -0.95 8.08 7.69
C THR A 5 -0.58 6.74 7.07
N ALA A 6 -0.46 6.68 5.74
CA ALA A 6 0.13 5.52 5.05
C ALA A 6 1.48 5.10 5.64
N ALA A 7 2.34 6.06 6.02
CA ALA A 7 3.63 5.76 6.62
C ALA A 7 3.50 5.14 8.01
N ASP A 8 2.55 5.63 8.82
CA ASP A 8 2.28 5.06 10.15
C ASP A 8 1.77 3.61 10.07
N LEU A 9 0.88 3.32 9.12
CA LEU A 9 0.37 1.97 8.87
C LEU A 9 1.49 1.00 8.46
N LEU A 10 2.39 1.44 7.57
CA LEU A 10 3.55 0.65 7.16
C LEU A 10 4.52 0.42 8.33
N GLY A 11 4.73 1.44 9.17
CA GLY A 11 5.54 1.34 10.38
C GLY A 11 4.99 0.33 11.39
N HIS A 12 3.67 0.32 11.59
CA HIS A 12 3.00 -0.70 12.43
C HIS A 12 3.17 -2.11 11.87
N ALA A 13 2.98 -2.29 10.55
CA ALA A 13 3.18 -3.56 9.89
C ALA A 13 4.61 -4.09 10.11
N ARG A 14 5.64 -3.21 10.04
CA ARG A 14 7.05 -3.60 10.26
C ARG A 14 7.27 -4.07 11.69
N ARG A 15 6.73 -3.32 12.67
CA ARG A 15 6.82 -3.68 14.09
C ARG A 15 6.19 -5.05 14.40
N ILE A 16 5.02 -5.35 13.84
CA ILE A 16 4.36 -6.65 14.05
C ILE A 16 5.22 -7.80 13.51
N LEU A 17 5.77 -7.63 12.31
CA LEU A 17 6.62 -8.62 11.68
C LEU A 17 7.93 -8.83 12.47
N GLU A 18 8.48 -7.77 13.06
CA GLU A 18 9.68 -7.82 13.91
C GLU A 18 9.41 -8.44 15.29
N SER A 19 8.26 -8.15 15.92
CA SER A 19 7.95 -8.61 17.28
C SER A 19 7.46 -10.06 17.34
N ALA A 20 6.79 -10.53 16.28
CA ALA A 20 6.08 -11.81 16.29
C ALA A 20 6.53 -12.78 15.18
N GLY A 21 7.44 -12.36 14.29
CA GLY A 21 8.16 -13.23 13.36
C GLY A 21 7.27 -14.08 12.46
N ASP A 22 7.62 -15.37 12.32
CA ASP A 22 6.98 -16.35 11.44
C ASP A 22 5.64 -16.89 11.96
N LEU A 23 5.10 -16.35 13.06
CA LEU A 23 3.76 -16.72 13.51
C LEU A 23 2.74 -16.42 12.38
N PRO A 24 1.95 -17.40 11.91
CA PRO A 24 1.05 -17.22 10.76
C PRO A 24 0.09 -16.04 10.88
N GLN A 25 -0.37 -15.76 12.10
CA GLN A 25 -1.22 -14.62 12.40
C GLN A 25 -0.49 -13.28 12.29
N ALA A 26 0.80 -13.23 12.60
CA ALA A 26 1.61 -12.02 12.56
C ALA A 26 1.94 -11.62 11.12
N THR A 27 2.34 -12.57 10.28
CA THR A 27 2.65 -12.31 8.87
C THR A 27 1.41 -11.84 8.11
N ARG A 28 0.24 -12.44 8.36
CA ARG A 28 -1.03 -12.00 7.78
C ARG A 28 -1.48 -10.64 8.30
N LEU A 29 -1.38 -10.38 9.61
CA LEU A 29 -1.72 -9.06 10.16
C LEU A 29 -0.82 -7.95 9.60
N ALA A 30 0.48 -8.21 9.48
CA ALA A 30 1.43 -7.30 8.83
C ALA A 30 1.06 -7.06 7.36
N ALA A 31 0.68 -8.11 6.61
CA ALA A 31 0.22 -7.98 5.22
C ALA A 31 -1.06 -7.14 5.09
N VAL A 32 -2.03 -7.31 6.01
CA VAL A 32 -3.27 -6.50 6.04
C VAL A 32 -2.94 -5.02 6.25
N LEU A 33 -2.08 -4.69 7.22
CA LEU A 33 -1.69 -3.31 7.48
C LEU A 33 -0.87 -2.69 6.34
N ALA A 34 0.02 -3.46 5.72
CA ALA A 34 0.75 -3.03 4.53
C ALA A 34 -0.20 -2.75 3.35
N ARG A 35 -1.26 -3.56 3.17
CA ARG A 35 -2.29 -3.31 2.14
C ARG A 35 -3.05 -2.02 2.42
N GLN A 36 -3.42 -1.76 3.68
CA GLN A 36 -4.09 -0.51 4.06
C GLN A 36 -3.19 0.72 3.83
N SER A 37 -1.89 0.62 4.16
CA SER A 37 -0.89 1.65 3.85
C SER A 37 -0.85 1.97 2.34
N LEU A 38 -0.81 0.92 1.50
CA LEU A 38 -0.81 1.08 0.05
C LEU A 38 -2.10 1.73 -0.47
N GLU A 39 -3.26 1.31 0.03
CA GLU A 39 -4.56 1.86 -0.37
C GLU A 39 -4.69 3.34 -0.02
N ASP A 40 -4.21 3.75 1.16
CA ASP A 40 -4.13 5.16 1.56
C ASP A 40 -3.13 5.94 0.68
N ALA A 41 -1.95 5.39 0.41
CA ALA A 41 -0.95 6.04 -0.45
C ALA A 41 -1.48 6.27 -1.87
N VAL A 42 -2.17 5.29 -2.47
CA VAL A 42 -2.81 5.43 -3.79
C VAL A 42 -3.92 6.46 -3.75
N HIS A 43 -4.75 6.48 -2.70
CA HIS A 43 -5.77 7.51 -2.52
C HIS A 43 -5.14 8.91 -2.50
N ARG A 44 -4.12 9.13 -1.67
CA ARG A 44 -3.42 10.42 -1.58
C ARG A 44 -2.75 10.84 -2.89
N LEU A 45 -2.17 9.89 -3.63
CA LEU A 45 -1.61 10.17 -4.96
C LEU A 45 -2.69 10.66 -5.92
N LEU A 46 -3.83 9.97 -6.00
CA LEU A 46 -4.95 10.37 -6.86
C LEU A 46 -5.51 11.75 -6.46
N THR A 47 -5.68 11.98 -5.15
CA THR A 47 -6.09 13.29 -4.62
C THR A 47 -5.09 14.39 -4.97
N SER A 48 -3.79 14.10 -5.00
CA SER A 48 -2.76 15.07 -5.41
C SER A 48 -2.85 15.50 -6.88
N PHE A 49 -3.50 14.68 -7.72
CA PHE A 49 -3.87 15.04 -9.10
C PHE A 49 -5.26 15.68 -9.20
N GLY A 50 -5.93 15.95 -8.08
CA GLY A 50 -7.27 16.55 -8.05
C GLY A 50 -8.43 15.56 -8.23
N TYR A 51 -8.18 14.25 -8.17
CA TYR A 51 -9.21 13.23 -8.35
C TYR A 51 -9.55 12.53 -7.03
N ASP A 52 -10.79 12.70 -6.55
CA ASP A 52 -11.33 11.86 -5.48
C ASP A 52 -12.02 10.61 -6.06
N LEU A 53 -11.33 9.47 -5.95
CA LEU A 53 -11.84 8.16 -6.35
C LEU A 53 -12.18 7.28 -5.13
N SER A 54 -12.54 7.88 -4.00
CA SER A 54 -12.93 7.19 -2.76
C SER A 54 -14.05 6.16 -2.95
N ARG A 55 -14.96 6.38 -3.91
CA ARG A 55 -16.04 5.42 -4.24
C ARG A 55 -15.64 4.33 -5.24
N ALA A 56 -14.52 4.50 -5.93
CA ALA A 56 -14.03 3.50 -6.87
C ALA A 56 -13.35 2.34 -6.12
N ASN A 57 -13.49 1.12 -6.65
CA ASN A 57 -12.74 -0.02 -6.15
C ASN A 57 -11.23 0.14 -6.43
N MET A 58 -10.41 -0.63 -5.73
CA MET A 58 -8.96 -0.45 -5.80
C MET A 58 -8.36 -0.77 -7.18
N ARG A 59 -8.95 -1.70 -7.94
CA ARG A 59 -8.51 -1.97 -9.33
C ARG A 59 -8.71 -0.75 -10.23
N SER A 60 -9.86 -0.10 -10.14
CA SER A 60 -10.13 1.14 -10.89
C SER A 60 -9.16 2.26 -10.49
N ARG A 61 -8.87 2.42 -9.20
CA ARG A 61 -7.89 3.41 -8.71
C ARG A 61 -6.48 3.15 -9.27
N LEU A 62 -6.04 1.89 -9.31
CA LEU A 62 -4.74 1.51 -9.88
C LEU A 62 -4.67 1.78 -11.39
N ILE A 63 -5.75 1.56 -12.14
CA ILE A 63 -5.83 1.91 -13.57
C ILE A 63 -5.73 3.43 -13.74
N SER A 64 -6.48 4.21 -12.96
CA SER A 64 -6.39 5.67 -12.99
C SER A 64 -4.97 6.15 -12.67
N LEU A 65 -4.31 5.53 -11.67
CA LEU A 65 -2.94 5.85 -11.32
C LEU A 65 -1.97 5.59 -12.47
N GLN A 66 -2.12 4.49 -13.21
CA GLN A 66 -1.30 4.19 -14.40
C GLN A 66 -1.43 5.25 -15.49
N VAL A 67 -2.62 5.81 -15.67
CA VAL A 67 -2.86 6.87 -16.66
C VAL A 67 -2.26 8.20 -16.19
N LEU A 68 -2.50 8.59 -14.93
CA LEU A 68 -2.12 9.89 -14.39
C LEU A 68 -0.61 10.02 -14.08
N MET A 69 0.05 8.91 -13.76
CA MET A 69 1.48 8.86 -13.44
C MET A 69 2.31 8.18 -14.54
N ARG A 70 1.84 8.20 -15.80
CA ARG A 70 2.53 7.54 -16.93
C ARG A 70 4.00 7.95 -17.07
N GLU A 71 4.31 9.22 -16.80
CA GLU A 71 5.67 9.79 -16.90
C GLU A 71 6.54 9.52 -15.66
N LYS A 72 5.95 8.98 -14.58
CA LYS A 72 6.69 8.61 -13.38
C LYS A 72 7.06 7.14 -13.46
N ASP A 73 8.31 6.88 -13.83
CA ASP A 73 8.80 5.52 -14.03
C ASP A 73 8.61 4.65 -12.78
N GLY A 74 7.84 3.57 -12.96
CA GLY A 74 7.74 2.45 -12.03
C GLY A 74 6.64 2.51 -10.98
N VAL A 75 6.27 3.68 -10.45
CA VAL A 75 5.36 3.77 -9.28
C VAL A 75 4.01 3.09 -9.50
N PRO A 76 3.28 3.30 -10.62
CA PRO A 76 1.99 2.64 -10.84
C PRO A 76 2.11 1.11 -10.98
N LYS A 77 3.21 0.64 -11.59
CA LYS A 77 3.48 -0.79 -11.75
C LYS A 77 3.79 -1.43 -10.40
N ILE A 78 4.63 -0.79 -9.58
CA ILE A 78 4.96 -1.24 -8.23
C ILE A 78 3.70 -1.30 -7.36
N ALA A 79 2.85 -0.26 -7.40
CA ALA A 79 1.60 -0.24 -6.66
C ALA A 79 0.67 -1.40 -7.05
N ALA A 80 0.53 -1.69 -8.35
CA ALA A 80 -0.31 -2.79 -8.81
C ALA A 80 0.24 -4.17 -8.40
N LEU A 81 1.57 -4.37 -8.50
CA LEU A 81 2.23 -5.62 -8.07
C LEU A 81 2.07 -5.83 -6.56
N ALA A 82 2.37 -4.80 -5.76
CA ALA A 82 2.26 -4.85 -4.31
C ALA A 82 0.81 -5.12 -3.88
N TRP A 83 -0.18 -4.45 -4.49
CA TRP A 83 -1.58 -4.66 -4.14
C TRP A 83 -2.06 -6.07 -4.45
N ASN A 84 -1.70 -6.62 -5.62
CA ASN A 84 -2.05 -8.00 -5.97
C ASN A 84 -1.40 -9.01 -5.02
N GLY A 85 -0.10 -8.85 -4.74
CA GLY A 85 0.62 -9.73 -3.81
C GLY A 85 0.03 -9.69 -2.40
N LEU A 86 -0.16 -8.50 -1.83
CA LEU A 86 -0.72 -8.34 -0.50
C LEU A 86 -2.15 -8.86 -0.41
N SER A 87 -2.97 -8.65 -1.44
CA SER A 87 -4.34 -9.18 -1.49
C SER A 87 -4.34 -10.70 -1.43
N HIS A 88 -3.41 -11.36 -2.13
CA HIS A 88 -3.25 -12.81 -2.07
C HIS A 88 -2.83 -13.28 -0.67
N LEU A 89 -1.83 -12.65 -0.05
CA LEU A 89 -1.36 -13.04 1.29
C LEU A 89 -2.40 -12.80 2.41
N CYS A 90 -3.31 -11.85 2.21
CA CYS A 90 -4.40 -11.57 3.14
C CYS A 90 -5.51 -12.63 3.11
N HIS A 91 -5.64 -13.41 2.04
CA HIS A 91 -6.66 -14.44 1.95
C HIS A 91 -6.25 -15.69 2.73
N HIS A 92 -7.20 -16.25 3.48
CA HIS A 92 -6.99 -17.48 4.24
C HIS A 92 -7.65 -18.64 3.51
N HIS A 93 -6.91 -19.31 2.63
CA HIS A 93 -7.35 -20.59 2.07
C HIS A 93 -6.79 -21.75 2.90
N ALA A 94 -7.63 -22.74 3.22
CA ALA A 94 -7.31 -23.87 4.10
C ALA A 94 -6.12 -24.74 3.64
N TYR A 95 -5.68 -24.57 2.39
CA TYR A 95 -4.57 -25.30 1.77
C TYR A 95 -3.40 -24.40 1.34
N GLU A 96 -3.47 -23.09 1.60
CA GLU A 96 -2.38 -22.19 1.27
C GLU A 96 -1.30 -22.22 2.36
N LEU A 97 -0.05 -22.23 1.90
CA LEU A 97 1.10 -22.05 2.77
C LEU A 97 0.99 -20.71 3.49
N THR A 98 1.47 -20.67 4.73
CA THR A 98 1.55 -19.42 5.48
C THR A 98 2.51 -18.47 4.75
N PRO A 99 2.13 -17.19 4.52
CA PRO A 99 3.03 -16.19 3.98
C PRO A 99 4.33 -16.13 4.79
N THR A 100 5.47 -16.22 4.12
CA THR A 100 6.78 -16.11 4.78
C THR A 100 7.05 -14.66 5.18
N VAL A 101 7.87 -14.46 6.23
CA VAL A 101 8.36 -13.12 6.59
C VAL A 101 9.07 -12.44 5.41
N GLY A 102 9.78 -13.20 4.58
CA GLY A 102 10.48 -12.69 3.39
C GLY A 102 9.54 -12.13 2.33
N GLU A 103 8.46 -12.85 2.00
CA GLU A 103 7.43 -12.38 1.05
C GLU A 103 6.74 -11.12 1.55
N VAL A 104 6.33 -11.10 2.82
CA VAL A 104 5.67 -9.93 3.42
C VAL A 104 6.62 -8.73 3.41
N ARG A 105 7.89 -8.91 3.81
CA ARG A 105 8.90 -7.85 3.80
C ARG A 105 9.14 -7.29 2.40
N HIS A 106 9.27 -8.16 1.40
CA HIS A 106 9.45 -7.74 0.02
C HIS A 106 8.30 -6.85 -0.47
N LEU A 107 7.05 -7.23 -0.19
CA LEU A 107 5.89 -6.43 -0.55
C LEU A 107 5.84 -5.10 0.23
N MET A 108 6.26 -5.10 1.50
CA MET A 108 6.34 -3.87 2.30
C MET A 108 7.37 -2.88 1.75
N ASP A 109 8.48 -3.35 1.20
CA ASP A 109 9.48 -2.50 0.55
C ASP A 109 8.93 -1.88 -0.75
N GLN A 110 8.09 -2.63 -1.48
CA GLN A 110 7.34 -2.08 -2.62
C GLN A 110 6.32 -1.02 -2.17
N VAL A 111 5.61 -1.24 -1.06
CA VAL A 111 4.70 -0.24 -0.48
C VAL A 111 5.47 1.01 -0.06
N ASP A 112 6.63 0.88 0.56
CA ASP A 112 7.49 2.02 0.95
C ASP A 112 7.85 2.90 -0.26
N ALA A 113 8.18 2.28 -1.40
CA ALA A 113 8.45 3.02 -2.64
C ALA A 113 7.24 3.85 -3.12
N VAL A 114 6.02 3.33 -2.96
CA VAL A 114 4.78 4.05 -3.29
C VAL A 114 4.50 5.15 -2.26
N VAL A 115 4.65 4.86 -0.96
CA VAL A 115 4.45 5.83 0.13
C VAL A 115 5.38 7.03 -0.03
N ARG A 116 6.65 6.81 -0.34
CA ARG A 116 7.64 7.89 -0.59
C ARG A 116 7.30 8.75 -1.82
N SER A 117 6.45 8.24 -2.71
CA SER A 117 5.99 8.99 -3.89
C SER A 117 4.85 9.95 -3.57
N VAL A 118 4.18 9.79 -2.43
CA VAL A 118 3.20 10.74 -1.91
C VAL A 118 3.95 12.00 -1.50
N ARG A 119 3.91 13.05 -2.33
CA ARG A 119 4.44 14.35 -1.93
C ARG A 119 3.52 14.97 -0.87
N PRO A 120 4.06 15.66 0.15
CA PRO A 120 3.24 16.57 0.94
C PRO A 120 2.67 17.64 -0.01
N SER A 121 1.37 17.81 0.01
CA SER A 121 0.63 18.74 -0.83
C SER A 121 1.21 20.16 -0.65
N ARG A 122 1.76 20.73 -1.73
CA ARG A 122 2.01 22.19 -1.79
C ARG A 122 0.66 22.87 -1.97
N LEU A 123 -0.09 23.06 -0.89
CA LEU A 123 -1.23 23.96 -0.90
C LEU A 123 -0.67 25.39 -0.83
N GLY A 124 -0.78 26.17 -1.90
CA GLY A 124 -0.39 27.59 -1.85
C GLY A 124 -0.18 28.37 -3.15
N GLU A 125 -0.36 27.82 -4.35
CA GLU A 125 -0.25 28.61 -5.59
C GLU A 125 -1.59 28.59 -6.34
N SER A 126 -2.47 29.51 -5.94
CA SER A 126 -3.65 29.93 -6.68
C SER A 126 -3.24 30.95 -7.76
N TRP A 127 -3.57 30.66 -9.02
CA TRP A 127 -3.62 31.65 -10.10
C TRP A 127 -4.91 32.46 -10.02
#